data_AF-A0A8M1FXN1-F1
#
_entry.id   AF-A0A8M1FXN1-F1
#
_cell.length_a   1.000
_cell.length_b   1.000
_cell.length_c   1.000
_cell.angle_alpha   90.00
_cell.angle_beta   90.00
_cell.angle_gamma   90.00
#
_symmetry.space_group_name_H-M   'P 1'
#
loop_
_entity.id
_entity.type
_entity.pdbx_description
1 polymer ?
#
loop_
_entity_poly.entity_id
_entity_poly.type
_entity_poly.pdbx_seq_one_letter_code
_entity_poly.pdbx_strand_id
1 'polypeptide(L)'
;MSDYENEDQCWSALESFRVKLISVIDPSRITPYLRQCKVLNPDDEEQVLSDPSLVIRKRKVGVLLDILQRTGHKGYVAFLESLELYYPQLYKKVTGKEPTRVFSMIIDASGESGLTQLLMSEVLKLQRKVQDLNQLLSSKDDLIKELRVKDSLLRKHQERVQRLKEECEAGSRELKRCKDENYDLAMRLARQSEEKGAALMRSRDLQLEIERLKHSLMRAEDDCRVERKHTLKLRHAMEQRPSQELVWQLQQEKTLLQARVQELEATMQDGKPDKSSPYIQVLEEDWRQALQDHQEQANTILSLRKDLRQGEALRARCVEEKEMFELQCLALRKDSKMYKDRIEAILQQMEEVAIERDQAIATREGLHAQHSRSLQEKDALRKQVRELAEKADELQLQLFQREGQLLALEGRLKRQQLDALVLSSDLEDSSPRNSQELSLSLDLEAVQLSDKGGLANRDSPQQPSVALQEERLPLTANVRPSRGPCCPGPQCDRAQEGTQARAAGSPPRRSGGASRRASRTTAGSAPSGRCSMARGRGRWTGRTPRAATTPTPRAPSQPSAPGGRRAGGAQPPGRAGEHVPGLSQACSIYACSSVRNAVP
;
A
#
# COMPACT_ATOMS: atom_id res chain seq x y z
N MET A 1 44.11 110.65 -13.64
CA MET A 1 42.74 110.27 -14.05
C MET A 1 42.79 109.66 -15.45
N SER A 2 43.34 108.44 -15.58
CA SER A 2 43.44 107.69 -16.85
C SER A 2 42.99 106.23 -16.72
N ASP A 3 42.46 105.81 -15.56
CA ASP A 3 42.17 104.39 -15.31
C ASP A 3 40.73 103.98 -15.61
N TYR A 4 39.80 104.94 -15.80
CA TYR A 4 38.39 104.66 -16.07
C TYR A 4 38.11 104.18 -17.50
N GLU A 5 38.97 104.48 -18.48
CA GLU A 5 38.75 104.05 -19.88
C GLU A 5 39.09 102.57 -20.13
N ASN A 6 39.80 101.91 -19.19
CA ASN A 6 40.23 100.52 -19.32
C ASN A 6 39.24 99.52 -18.68
N GLU A 7 38.34 99.99 -17.79
CA GLU A 7 37.38 99.14 -17.07
C GLU A 7 36.26 98.63 -17.99
N ASP A 8 35.69 99.51 -18.81
CA ASP A 8 34.58 99.20 -19.73
C ASP A 8 35.00 98.24 -20.85
N GLN A 9 36.26 98.32 -21.29
CA GLN A 9 36.82 97.44 -22.31
C GLN A 9 36.98 95.99 -21.80
N CYS A 10 37.34 95.82 -20.53
CA CYS A 10 37.54 94.51 -19.91
C CYS A 10 36.23 93.71 -19.80
N TRP A 11 35.16 94.32 -19.28
CA TRP A 11 33.86 93.66 -19.17
C TRP A 11 33.19 93.45 -20.53
N SER A 12 33.38 94.35 -21.50
CA SER A 12 32.90 94.17 -22.87
C SER A 12 33.50 92.92 -23.56
N ALA A 13 34.76 92.60 -23.26
CA ALA A 13 35.40 91.37 -23.74
C ALA A 13 34.77 90.11 -23.11
N LEU A 14 34.49 90.12 -21.80
CA LEU A 14 33.77 89.03 -21.11
C LEU A 14 32.34 88.84 -21.61
N GLU A 15 31.66 89.94 -21.93
CA GLU A 15 30.28 89.95 -22.40
C GLU A 15 30.13 89.16 -23.72
N SER A 16 31.14 89.22 -24.60
CA SER A 16 31.18 88.39 -25.81
C SER A 16 31.18 86.87 -25.55
N PHE A 17 31.56 86.44 -24.34
CA PHE A 17 31.54 85.04 -23.89
C PHE A 17 30.39 84.72 -22.94
N ARG A 18 29.51 85.68 -22.63
CA ARG A 18 28.46 85.55 -21.60
C ARG A 18 27.63 84.28 -21.73
N VAL A 19 27.15 83.96 -22.94
CA VAL A 19 26.33 82.76 -23.20
C VAL A 19 27.07 81.48 -22.79
N LYS A 20 28.38 81.41 -23.03
CA LYS A 20 29.18 80.26 -22.65
C LYS A 20 29.41 80.23 -21.13
N LEU A 21 29.75 81.37 -20.54
CA LEU A 21 29.97 81.51 -19.10
C LEU A 21 28.75 81.04 -18.30
N ILE A 22 27.56 81.57 -18.60
CA ILE A 22 26.33 81.22 -17.90
C ILE A 22 25.93 79.74 -18.07
N SER A 23 26.36 79.08 -19.15
CA SER A 23 26.00 77.68 -19.42
C SER A 23 26.85 76.68 -18.64
N VAL A 24 28.11 77.03 -18.34
CA VAL A 24 29.10 76.11 -17.78
C VAL A 24 29.30 76.33 -16.28
N ILE A 25 29.21 77.58 -15.82
CA ILE A 25 29.55 77.94 -14.45
C ILE A 25 28.44 77.51 -13.48
N ASP A 26 28.85 76.92 -12.37
CA ASP A 26 28.03 76.77 -11.18
C ASP A 26 28.35 77.89 -10.18
N PRO A 27 27.40 78.80 -9.89
CA PRO A 27 27.58 79.89 -8.94
C PRO A 27 28.06 79.39 -7.58
N SER A 28 27.52 78.28 -7.08
CA SER A 28 27.84 77.73 -5.75
C SER A 28 29.31 77.36 -5.56
N ARG A 29 30.03 77.12 -6.66
CA ARG A 29 31.46 76.80 -6.62
C ARG A 29 32.35 78.03 -6.58
N ILE A 30 31.88 79.17 -7.09
CA ILE A 30 32.71 80.39 -7.25
C ILE A 30 32.32 81.53 -6.30
N THR A 31 31.07 81.60 -5.82
CA THR A 31 30.64 82.65 -4.88
C THR A 31 31.44 82.68 -3.57
N PRO A 32 31.90 81.56 -2.98
CA PRO A 32 32.70 81.61 -1.76
C PRO A 32 34.05 82.29 -1.97
N TYR A 33 34.66 82.04 -3.14
CA TYR A 33 35.93 82.67 -3.56
C TYR A 33 35.73 84.17 -3.80
N LEU A 34 34.67 84.55 -4.52
CA LEU A 34 34.35 85.95 -4.82
C LEU A 34 34.05 86.76 -3.55
N ARG A 35 33.41 86.13 -2.55
CA ARG A 35 33.21 86.72 -1.22
C ARG A 35 34.54 86.95 -0.51
N GLN A 36 35.48 86.00 -0.57
CA GLN A 36 36.83 86.16 -0.02
C GLN A 36 37.63 87.29 -0.66
N CYS A 37 37.49 87.49 -1.98
CA CYS A 37 38.09 88.61 -2.70
C CYS A 37 37.45 89.98 -2.37
N LYS A 38 36.39 90.01 -1.54
CA LYS A 38 35.61 91.23 -1.21
C LYS A 38 35.10 91.93 -2.48
N VAL A 39 34.59 91.15 -3.44
CA VAL A 39 33.90 91.63 -4.66
C VAL A 39 32.44 91.19 -4.72
N LEU A 40 32.01 90.37 -3.76
CA LEU A 40 30.64 89.90 -3.62
C LEU A 40 30.26 89.98 -2.13
N ASN A 41 29.13 90.62 -1.82
CA ASN A 41 28.66 90.73 -0.45
C ASN A 41 27.97 89.42 -0.01
N PRO A 42 27.88 89.12 1.31
CA PRO A 42 27.14 87.96 1.79
C PRO A 42 25.66 87.98 1.36
N ASP A 43 25.04 89.16 1.32
CA ASP A 43 23.65 89.33 0.87
C ASP A 43 23.50 89.02 -0.64
N ASP A 44 24.49 89.44 -1.45
CA ASP A 44 24.54 89.14 -2.89
C ASP A 44 24.76 87.63 -3.14
N GLU A 45 25.58 86.97 -2.31
CA GLU A 45 25.79 85.52 -2.37
C GLU A 45 24.50 84.76 -2.04
N GLU A 46 23.80 85.15 -0.97
CA GLU A 46 22.52 84.55 -0.61
C GLU A 46 21.46 84.78 -1.69
N GLN A 47 21.40 85.99 -2.27
CA GLN A 47 20.51 86.29 -3.39
C GLN A 47 20.81 85.37 -4.59
N VAL A 48 22.08 85.19 -4.96
CA VAL A 48 22.44 84.34 -6.11
C VAL A 48 22.16 82.85 -5.84
N LEU A 49 22.42 82.37 -4.62
CA LEU A 49 22.30 80.94 -4.28
C LEU A 49 20.88 80.52 -3.90
N SER A 50 20.16 81.34 -3.15
CA SER A 50 18.92 80.97 -2.46
C SER A 50 17.66 81.62 -3.03
N ASP A 51 17.76 82.65 -3.89
CA ASP A 51 16.57 83.31 -4.46
C ASP A 51 15.70 82.34 -5.27
N PRO A 52 14.44 82.09 -4.84
CA PRO A 52 13.49 81.24 -5.57
C PRO A 52 13.16 81.74 -6.98
N SER A 53 13.38 83.03 -7.28
CA SER A 53 13.14 83.64 -8.60
C SER A 53 14.23 83.26 -9.63
N LEU A 54 15.39 82.80 -9.16
CA LEU A 54 16.55 82.41 -9.95
C LEU A 54 16.68 80.88 -10.06
N VAL A 55 15.59 80.14 -10.28
CA VAL A 55 15.59 78.66 -10.35
C VAL A 55 16.61 78.08 -11.34
N ILE A 56 16.86 78.77 -12.44
CA ILE A 56 17.74 78.30 -13.53
C ILE A 56 19.18 78.75 -13.27
N ARG A 57 20.13 77.80 -13.22
CA ARG A 57 21.57 78.06 -13.05
C ARG A 57 22.10 79.16 -13.97
N LYS A 58 21.72 79.13 -15.25
CA LYS A 58 22.13 80.15 -16.24
C LYS A 58 21.72 81.57 -15.82
N ARG A 59 20.53 81.72 -15.24
CA ARG A 59 20.02 83.01 -14.74
C ARG A 59 20.79 83.45 -13.50
N LYS A 60 21.09 82.51 -12.59
CA LYS A 60 21.95 82.77 -11.40
C LYS A 60 23.32 83.31 -11.79
N VAL A 61 24.00 82.67 -12.75
CA VAL A 61 25.31 83.14 -13.24
C VAL A 61 25.18 84.48 -13.95
N GLY A 62 24.12 84.70 -14.74
CA GLY A 62 23.88 85.99 -15.39
C GLY A 62 23.78 87.13 -14.38
N VAL A 63 22.96 86.95 -13.34
CA VAL A 63 22.81 87.92 -12.25
C VAL A 63 24.11 88.10 -11.48
N LEU A 64 24.86 87.02 -11.22
CA LEU A 64 26.18 87.10 -10.58
C LEU A 64 27.16 87.94 -11.40
N LEU A 65 27.21 87.78 -12.73
CA LEU A 65 28.04 88.61 -13.61
C LEU A 65 27.63 90.08 -13.54
N ASP A 66 26.33 90.37 -13.53
CA ASP A 66 25.81 91.74 -13.44
C ASP A 66 26.16 92.39 -12.09
N ILE A 67 26.19 91.62 -11.00
CA ILE A 67 26.63 92.08 -9.68
C ILE A 67 28.14 92.37 -9.69
N LEU A 68 28.96 91.47 -10.22
CA LEU A 68 30.41 91.65 -10.27
C LEU A 68 30.81 92.82 -11.17
N GLN A 69 30.08 93.09 -12.24
CA GLN A 69 30.32 94.24 -13.12
C GLN A 69 30.23 95.58 -12.36
N ARG A 70 29.34 95.68 -11.37
CA ARG A 70 29.21 96.90 -10.53
C ARG A 70 30.43 97.15 -9.64
N THR A 71 31.30 96.15 -9.48
CA THR A 71 32.54 96.27 -8.68
C THR A 71 33.77 96.64 -9.52
N GLY A 72 33.57 97.01 -10.79
CA GLY A 72 34.60 97.57 -11.67
C GLY A 72 35.70 96.56 -12.04
N HIS A 73 36.92 97.05 -12.23
CA HIS A 73 38.06 96.20 -12.59
C HIS A 73 38.37 95.13 -11.52
N LYS A 74 38.09 95.42 -10.25
CA LYS A 74 38.32 94.49 -9.13
C LYS A 74 37.48 93.21 -9.27
N GLY A 75 36.20 93.34 -9.64
CA GLY A 75 35.32 92.21 -9.91
C GLY A 75 35.75 91.39 -11.12
N TYR A 76 36.25 92.07 -12.15
CA TYR A 76 36.75 91.43 -13.37
C TYR A 76 37.92 90.50 -13.08
N VAL A 77 38.93 90.99 -12.34
CA VAL A 77 40.12 90.20 -11.98
C VAL A 77 39.74 89.04 -11.05
N ALA A 78 38.94 89.30 -10.01
CA ALA A 78 38.48 88.25 -9.10
C ALA A 78 37.63 87.16 -9.79
N PHE A 79 36.80 87.55 -10.77
CA PHE A 79 36.05 86.61 -11.58
C PHE A 79 36.97 85.74 -12.44
N LEU A 80 37.96 86.33 -13.11
CA LEU A 80 38.94 85.60 -13.91
C LEU A 80 39.77 84.63 -13.06
N GLU A 81 40.21 85.03 -11.87
CA GLU A 81 40.89 84.12 -10.94
C GLU A 81 39.99 82.95 -10.50
N SER A 82 38.71 83.21 -10.23
CA SER A 82 37.75 82.14 -9.90
C SER A 82 37.55 81.15 -11.06
N LEU A 83 37.58 81.64 -12.31
CA LEU A 83 37.56 80.77 -13.49
C LEU A 83 38.85 79.99 -13.63
N GLU A 84 39.99 80.61 -13.36
CA GLU A 84 41.30 79.97 -13.42
C GLU A 84 41.41 78.80 -12.43
N LEU A 85 40.80 78.96 -11.24
CA LEU A 85 40.75 77.98 -10.17
C LEU A 85 39.77 76.83 -10.46
N TYR A 86 38.50 77.14 -10.73
CA TYR A 86 37.43 76.14 -10.79
C TYR A 86 37.11 75.67 -12.21
N TYR A 87 37.44 76.45 -13.24
CA TYR A 87 37.10 76.18 -14.64
C TYR A 87 38.26 76.52 -15.60
N PRO A 88 39.44 75.88 -15.48
CA PRO A 88 40.64 76.25 -16.23
C PRO A 88 40.45 76.23 -17.76
N GLN A 89 39.62 75.32 -18.27
CA GLN A 89 39.29 75.23 -19.69
C GLN A 89 38.38 76.37 -20.18
N LEU A 90 37.57 76.93 -19.28
CA LEU A 90 36.73 78.09 -19.58
C LEU A 90 37.55 79.37 -19.55
N TYR A 91 38.43 79.53 -18.56
CA TYR A 91 39.40 80.62 -18.48
C TYR A 91 40.24 80.75 -19.75
N LYS A 92 40.91 79.66 -20.17
CA LYS A 92 41.74 79.63 -21.38
C LYS A 92 40.98 80.06 -22.64
N LYS A 93 39.69 79.74 -22.73
CA LYS A 93 38.87 80.14 -23.89
C LYS A 93 38.49 81.63 -23.87
N VAL A 94 38.33 82.21 -22.69
CA VAL A 94 37.88 83.60 -22.50
C VAL A 94 39.07 84.57 -22.62
N THR A 95 40.22 84.22 -22.05
CA THR A 95 41.39 85.10 -22.00
C THR A 95 42.47 84.77 -23.04
N GLY A 96 42.43 83.57 -23.62
CA GLY A 96 43.46 83.08 -24.55
C GLY A 96 44.80 82.74 -23.89
N LYS A 97 44.90 82.85 -22.56
CA LYS A 97 46.12 82.61 -21.78
C LYS A 97 46.03 81.28 -21.02
N GLU A 98 47.19 80.70 -20.70
CA GLU A 98 47.24 79.51 -19.86
C GLU A 98 46.90 79.85 -18.39
N PRO A 99 46.12 79.01 -17.69
CA PRO A 99 45.83 79.15 -16.26
C PRO A 99 47.12 79.12 -15.43
N THR A 100 47.46 80.22 -14.77
CA THR A 100 48.64 80.35 -13.90
C THR A 100 48.29 80.09 -12.43
N ARG A 101 47.01 80.22 -12.06
CA ARG A 101 46.42 79.98 -10.72
C ARG A 101 47.04 80.87 -9.65
N VAL A 102 47.13 82.16 -9.97
CA VAL A 102 47.68 83.16 -9.06
C VAL A 102 46.53 83.75 -8.25
N PHE A 103 46.64 83.70 -6.92
CA PHE A 103 45.62 84.21 -5.99
C PHE A 103 45.86 85.67 -5.63
N SER A 104 46.16 86.51 -6.62
CA SER A 104 46.52 87.92 -6.37
C SER A 104 45.42 88.66 -5.62
N MET A 105 44.15 88.46 -5.96
CA MET A 105 43.05 89.18 -5.29
C MET A 105 42.81 88.74 -3.84
N ILE A 106 42.93 87.45 -3.53
CA ILE A 106 42.77 86.98 -2.14
C ILE A 106 43.97 87.43 -1.29
N ILE A 107 45.18 87.36 -1.85
CA ILE A 107 46.39 87.80 -1.16
C ILE A 107 46.34 89.32 -0.92
N ASP A 108 45.89 90.12 -1.89
CA ASP A 108 45.71 91.57 -1.70
C ASP A 108 44.59 91.89 -0.69
N ALA A 109 43.52 91.09 -0.65
CA ALA A 109 42.38 91.33 0.23
C ALA A 109 42.59 90.85 1.68
N SER A 110 43.41 89.83 1.90
CA SER A 110 43.53 89.10 3.19
C SER A 110 44.95 88.69 3.59
N GLY A 111 45.96 88.90 2.74
CA GLY A 111 47.34 88.45 2.94
C GLY A 111 47.57 86.96 2.66
N GLU A 112 48.84 86.56 2.50
CA GLU A 112 49.24 85.15 2.30
C GLU A 112 48.86 84.25 3.48
N SER A 113 48.89 84.80 4.70
CA SER A 113 48.44 84.12 5.91
C SER A 113 46.93 83.85 5.91
N GLY A 114 46.13 84.78 5.38
CA GLY A 114 44.69 84.62 5.21
C GLY A 114 44.34 83.50 4.24
N LEU A 115 45.00 83.45 3.08
CA LEU A 115 44.82 82.36 2.10
C LEU A 115 45.19 80.99 2.68
N THR A 116 46.31 80.91 3.42
CA THR A 116 46.77 79.66 4.04
C THR A 116 45.78 79.14 5.08
N GLN A 117 45.23 80.02 5.92
CA GLN A 117 44.22 79.66 6.93
C GLN A 117 42.94 79.14 6.28
N LEU A 118 42.51 79.75 5.18
CA LEU A 118 41.32 79.32 4.43
C LEU A 118 41.52 77.93 3.81
N LEU A 119 42.65 77.72 3.13
CA LEU A 119 42.98 76.41 2.56
C LEU A 119 43.07 75.32 3.65
N MET A 120 43.70 75.62 4.78
CA MET A 120 43.74 74.72 5.92
C MET A 120 42.33 74.37 6.42
N SER A 121 41.46 75.36 6.56
CA SER A 121 40.07 75.15 7.00
C SER A 121 39.26 74.30 6.01
N GLU A 122 39.46 74.48 4.70
CA GLU A 122 38.78 73.68 3.67
C GLU A 122 39.33 72.26 3.59
N VAL A 123 40.64 72.07 3.74
CA VAL A 123 41.26 70.73 3.85
C VAL A 123 40.71 69.99 5.06
N LEU A 124 40.61 70.65 6.22
CA LEU A 124 40.01 70.05 7.42
C LEU A 124 38.53 69.69 7.22
N LYS A 125 37.74 70.55 6.55
CA LYS A 125 36.34 70.25 6.21
C LYS A 125 36.22 69.05 5.27
N LEU A 126 37.07 68.98 4.24
CA LEU A 126 37.08 67.85 3.31
C LEU A 126 37.52 66.56 4.01
N GLN A 127 38.51 66.63 4.90
CA GLN A 127 38.97 65.48 5.67
C GLN A 127 37.88 64.94 6.60
N ARG A 128 37.11 65.83 7.26
CA ARG A 128 35.91 65.43 8.04
C ARG A 128 34.85 64.79 7.14
N LYS A 129 34.53 65.40 5.99
CA LYS A 129 33.56 64.79 5.03
C LYS A 129 33.98 63.40 4.56
N VAL A 130 35.27 63.17 4.30
CA VAL A 130 35.78 61.85 3.92
C VAL A 130 35.64 60.86 5.07
N GLN A 131 35.91 61.28 6.31
CA GLN A 131 35.69 60.44 7.50
C GLN A 131 34.21 60.08 7.67
N ASP A 132 33.30 61.05 7.57
CA ASP A 132 31.85 60.83 7.68
C ASP A 132 31.33 59.88 6.60
N LEU A 133 31.78 60.06 5.34
CA LEU A 133 31.41 59.18 4.24
C LEU A 133 31.96 57.76 4.44
N ASN A 134 33.19 57.61 4.93
CA ASN A 134 33.75 56.30 5.26
C ASN A 134 32.98 55.61 6.39
N GLN A 135 32.56 56.34 7.43
CA GLN A 135 31.73 55.82 8.51
C GLN A 135 30.38 55.35 7.96
N LEU A 136 29.72 56.17 7.14
CA LEU A 136 28.45 55.82 6.50
C LEU A 136 28.60 54.57 5.62
N LEU A 137 29.68 54.48 4.84
CA LEU A 137 29.95 53.33 3.99
C LEU A 137 30.17 52.07 4.82
N SER A 138 30.94 52.15 5.90
CA SER A 138 31.16 51.02 6.82
C SER A 138 29.87 50.56 7.51
N SER A 139 28.98 51.48 7.90
CA SER A 139 27.69 51.13 8.49
C SER A 139 26.78 50.40 7.50
N LYS A 140 26.82 50.79 6.22
CA LYS A 140 26.08 50.10 5.16
C LYS A 140 26.64 48.70 4.90
N ASP A 141 27.96 48.53 4.92
CA ASP A 141 28.59 47.22 4.77
C ASP A 141 28.22 46.26 5.91
N ASP A 142 28.16 46.76 7.15
CA ASP A 142 27.76 45.95 8.30
C ASP A 142 26.27 45.56 8.23
N LEU A 143 25.40 46.47 7.79
CA LEU A 143 23.99 46.15 7.51
C LEU A 143 23.85 45.08 6.42
N ILE A 144 24.65 45.17 5.35
CA ILE A 144 24.66 44.15 4.28
C ILE A 144 25.06 42.78 4.83
N LYS A 145 26.06 42.71 5.72
CA LYS A 145 26.45 41.44 6.36
C LYS A 145 25.32 40.87 7.23
N GLU A 146 24.66 41.70 8.03
CA GLU A 146 23.53 41.26 8.86
C GLU A 146 22.38 40.73 8.00
N LEU A 147 22.03 41.44 6.92
CA LEU A 147 20.99 41.00 5.98
C LEU A 147 21.35 39.67 5.30
N ARG A 148 22.63 39.43 4.98
CA ARG A 148 23.07 38.14 4.42
C ARG A 148 22.87 36.97 5.38
N VAL A 149 23.10 37.17 6.69
CA VAL A 149 22.85 36.14 7.71
C VAL A 149 21.35 35.90 7.90
N LYS A 150 20.54 36.96 7.89
CA LYS A 150 19.07 36.81 7.94
C LYS A 150 18.52 36.08 6.72
N ASP A 151 19.04 36.37 5.53
CA ASP A 151 18.65 35.71 4.29
C ASP A 151 19.07 34.23 4.27
N SER A 152 20.27 33.89 4.75
CA SER A 152 20.68 32.48 4.87
C SER A 152 19.82 31.69 5.84
N LEU A 153 19.45 32.28 6.98
CA LEU A 153 18.53 31.69 7.96
C LEU A 153 17.13 31.47 7.36
N LEU A 154 16.59 32.48 6.67
CA LEU A 154 15.29 32.37 5.99
C LEU A 154 15.29 31.27 4.93
N ARG A 155 16.33 31.18 4.12
CA ARG A 155 16.48 30.08 3.14
C ARG A 155 16.49 28.71 3.80
N LYS A 156 17.17 28.56 4.94
CA LYS A 156 17.18 27.29 5.68
C LYS A 156 15.81 26.92 6.23
N HIS A 157 15.06 27.88 6.77
CA HIS A 157 13.68 27.65 7.18
C HIS A 157 12.78 27.28 5.99
N GLN A 158 12.95 27.92 4.84
CA GLN A 158 12.21 27.58 3.62
C GLN A 158 12.53 26.17 3.11
N GLU A 159 13.81 25.77 3.07
CA GLU A 159 14.23 24.40 2.73
C GLU A 159 13.56 23.36 3.66
N ARG A 160 13.53 23.62 4.97
CA ARG A 160 12.90 22.71 5.95
C ARG A 160 11.38 22.58 5.72
N VAL A 161 10.71 23.70 5.45
CA VAL A 161 9.28 23.69 5.12
C VAL A 161 9.01 22.94 3.83
N GLN A 162 9.87 23.08 2.81
CA GLN A 162 9.72 22.38 1.55
C GLN A 162 9.91 20.87 1.71
N ARG A 163 10.92 20.42 2.46
CA ARG A 163 11.11 18.99 2.77
C ARG A 163 9.88 18.39 3.47
N LEU A 164 9.32 19.08 4.46
CA LEU A 164 8.11 18.61 5.15
C LEU A 164 6.91 18.50 4.20
N LYS A 165 6.76 19.43 3.26
CA LYS A 165 5.71 19.36 2.23
C LYS A 165 5.89 18.14 1.32
N GLU A 166 7.10 17.89 0.85
CA GLU A 166 7.43 16.73 0.01
C GLU A 166 7.16 15.40 0.73
N GLU A 167 7.48 15.31 2.02
CA GLU A 167 7.16 14.16 2.87
C GLU A 167 5.66 13.98 3.05
N CYS A 168 4.90 15.04 3.30
CA CYS A 168 3.44 14.99 3.36
C CYS A 168 2.82 14.52 2.03
N GLU A 169 3.32 15.03 0.90
CA GLU A 169 2.88 14.61 -0.44
C GLU A 169 3.25 13.15 -0.74
N ALA A 170 4.42 12.69 -0.31
CA ALA A 170 4.82 11.29 -0.41
C ALA A 170 3.90 10.39 0.41
N GLY A 171 3.61 10.75 1.66
CA GLY A 171 2.66 10.04 2.51
C GLY A 171 1.24 10.02 1.93
N SER A 172 0.78 11.12 1.31
CA SER A 172 -0.50 11.19 0.61
C SER A 172 -0.56 10.24 -0.59
N ARG A 173 0.52 10.14 -1.38
CA ARG A 173 0.64 9.18 -2.49
C ARG A 173 0.62 7.73 -2.01
N GLU A 174 1.31 7.41 -0.92
CA GLU A 174 1.28 6.08 -0.31
C GLU A 174 -0.11 5.72 0.22
N LEU A 175 -0.78 6.64 0.92
CA LEU A 175 -2.14 6.44 1.39
C LEU A 175 -3.11 6.16 0.23
N LYS A 176 -2.97 6.87 -0.89
CA LYS A 176 -3.76 6.61 -2.08
C LYS A 176 -3.52 5.21 -2.64
N ARG A 177 -2.25 4.79 -2.78
CA ARG A 177 -1.89 3.43 -3.23
C ARG A 177 -2.50 2.36 -2.34
N CYS A 178 -2.38 2.50 -1.02
CA CYS A 178 -2.96 1.54 -0.08
C CYS A 178 -4.50 1.50 -0.15
N LYS A 179 -5.16 2.63 -0.41
CA LYS A 179 -6.61 2.66 -0.64
C LYS A 179 -6.97 1.89 -1.92
N ASP A 180 -6.26 2.14 -3.01
CA ASP A 180 -6.49 1.47 -4.30
C ASP A 180 -6.29 -0.06 -4.16
N GLU A 181 -5.22 -0.49 -3.49
CA GLU A 181 -4.97 -1.91 -3.18
C GLU A 181 -6.07 -2.54 -2.31
N ASN A 182 -6.58 -1.80 -1.32
CA ASN A 182 -7.68 -2.26 -0.47
C ASN A 182 -8.97 -2.43 -1.30
N TYR A 183 -9.28 -1.47 -2.18
CA TYR A 183 -10.40 -1.60 -3.11
C TYR A 183 -10.24 -2.81 -4.04
N ASP A 184 -9.05 -3.05 -4.57
CA ASP A 184 -8.77 -4.23 -5.41
C ASP A 184 -8.95 -5.55 -4.65
N LEU A 185 -8.52 -5.60 -3.39
CA LEU A 185 -8.71 -6.77 -2.53
C LEU A 185 -10.19 -6.98 -2.20
N ALA A 186 -10.92 -5.93 -1.85
CA ALA A 186 -12.36 -5.99 -1.61
C ALA A 186 -13.09 -6.49 -2.86
N MET A 187 -12.71 -6.02 -4.05
CA MET A 187 -13.28 -6.50 -5.31
C MET A 187 -12.98 -7.97 -5.59
N ARG A 188 -11.76 -8.43 -5.32
CA ARG A 188 -11.40 -9.85 -5.45
C ARG A 188 -12.17 -10.73 -4.47
N LEU A 189 -12.33 -10.29 -3.22
CA LEU A 189 -13.11 -11.00 -2.21
C LEU A 189 -14.59 -11.09 -2.60
N ALA A 190 -15.17 -10.01 -3.15
CA ALA A 190 -16.54 -10.03 -3.66
C ALA A 190 -16.70 -11.05 -4.80
N ARG A 191 -15.80 -11.05 -5.78
CA ARG A 191 -15.83 -12.03 -6.88
C ARG A 191 -15.70 -13.48 -6.37
N GLN A 192 -14.77 -13.73 -5.46
CA GLN A 192 -14.59 -15.06 -4.88
C GLN A 192 -15.81 -15.51 -4.07
N SER A 193 -16.50 -14.59 -3.38
CA SER A 193 -17.72 -14.93 -2.64
C SER A 193 -18.89 -15.25 -3.58
N GLU A 194 -19.02 -14.54 -4.70
CA GLU A 194 -19.96 -14.84 -5.78
C GLU A 194 -19.68 -16.20 -6.42
N GLU A 195 -18.43 -16.48 -6.78
CA GLU A 195 -18.00 -17.76 -7.36
C GLU A 195 -18.25 -18.94 -6.40
N LYS A 196 -17.95 -18.75 -5.11
CA LYS A 196 -18.25 -19.72 -4.05
C LYS A 196 -19.76 -19.94 -3.96
N GLY A 197 -20.57 -18.89 -3.98
CA GLY A 197 -22.03 -18.97 -4.02
C GLY A 197 -22.52 -19.80 -5.22
N ALA A 198 -22.01 -19.51 -6.42
CA ALA A 198 -22.34 -20.25 -7.64
C ALA A 198 -21.90 -21.72 -7.60
N ALA A 199 -20.76 -22.03 -6.99
CA ALA A 199 -20.31 -23.41 -6.78
C ALA A 199 -21.22 -24.16 -5.78
N LEU A 200 -21.64 -23.49 -4.70
CA LEU A 200 -22.58 -24.06 -3.73
C LEU A 200 -23.94 -24.36 -4.36
N MET A 201 -24.47 -23.46 -5.18
CA MET A 201 -25.73 -23.69 -5.91
C MET A 201 -25.62 -24.90 -6.84
N ARG A 202 -24.56 -24.99 -7.65
CA ARG A 202 -24.31 -26.16 -8.51
C ARG A 202 -24.18 -27.47 -7.72
N SER A 203 -23.52 -27.44 -6.56
CA SER A 203 -23.43 -28.61 -5.68
C SER A 203 -24.81 -29.04 -5.17
N ARG A 204 -25.68 -28.08 -4.82
CA ARG A 204 -27.05 -28.37 -4.40
C ARG A 204 -27.87 -28.97 -5.54
N ASP A 205 -27.75 -28.46 -6.76
CA ASP A 205 -28.45 -28.99 -7.93
C ASP A 205 -28.02 -30.44 -8.23
N LEU A 206 -26.71 -30.71 -8.17
CA LEU A 206 -26.19 -32.08 -8.34
C LEU A 206 -26.67 -33.03 -7.25
N GLN A 207 -26.79 -32.57 -6.00
CA GLN A 207 -27.38 -33.38 -4.92
C GLN A 207 -28.84 -33.74 -5.21
N LEU A 208 -29.63 -32.78 -5.69
CA LEU A 208 -31.03 -33.01 -6.06
C LEU A 208 -31.13 -34.01 -7.23
N GLU A 209 -30.25 -33.92 -8.22
CA GLU A 209 -30.21 -34.88 -9.32
C GLU A 209 -29.79 -36.29 -8.85
N ILE A 210 -28.83 -36.40 -7.93
CA ILE A 210 -28.47 -37.68 -7.31
C ILE A 210 -29.66 -38.29 -6.58
N GLU A 211 -30.41 -37.49 -5.79
CA GLU A 211 -31.62 -37.97 -5.11
C GLU A 211 -32.68 -38.43 -6.12
N ARG A 212 -32.88 -37.69 -7.20
CA ARG A 212 -33.79 -38.07 -8.28
C ARG A 212 -33.39 -39.40 -8.92
N LEU A 213 -32.10 -39.57 -9.26
CA LEU A 213 -31.57 -40.79 -9.86
C LEU A 213 -31.66 -41.98 -8.90
N LYS A 214 -31.39 -41.78 -7.60
CA LYS A 214 -31.59 -42.82 -6.56
C LYS A 214 -33.04 -43.29 -6.51
N HIS A 215 -34.00 -42.37 -6.50
CA HIS A 215 -35.42 -42.73 -6.55
C HIS A 215 -35.80 -43.46 -7.85
N SER A 216 -35.23 -43.05 -8.99
CA SER A 216 -35.45 -43.72 -10.28
C SER A 216 -34.89 -45.14 -10.28
N LEU A 217 -33.67 -45.33 -9.76
CA LEU A 217 -33.03 -46.63 -9.63
C LEU A 217 -33.84 -47.54 -8.71
N MET A 218 -34.26 -47.05 -7.55
CA MET A 218 -35.09 -47.81 -6.60
C MET A 218 -36.40 -48.29 -7.26
N ARG A 219 -37.08 -47.41 -8.03
CA ARG A 219 -38.27 -47.80 -8.79
C ARG A 219 -37.97 -48.91 -9.80
N ALA A 220 -36.92 -48.75 -10.60
CA ALA A 220 -36.53 -49.76 -11.59
C ALA A 220 -36.14 -51.11 -10.94
N GLU A 221 -35.46 -51.08 -9.78
CA GLU A 221 -35.13 -52.27 -8.99
C GLU A 221 -36.39 -52.97 -8.46
N ASP A 222 -37.37 -52.21 -7.98
CA ASP A 222 -38.65 -52.74 -7.51
C ASP A 222 -39.47 -53.35 -8.67
N ASP A 223 -39.53 -52.68 -9.82
CA ASP A 223 -40.16 -53.21 -11.04
C ASP A 223 -39.49 -54.53 -11.45
N CYS A 224 -38.15 -54.57 -11.48
CA CYS A 224 -37.40 -55.79 -11.78
C CYS A 224 -37.68 -56.91 -10.75
N ARG A 225 -37.84 -56.58 -9.47
CA ARG A 225 -38.21 -57.56 -8.43
C ARG A 225 -39.62 -58.11 -8.66
N VAL A 226 -40.57 -57.27 -9.05
CA VAL A 226 -41.94 -57.68 -9.37
C VAL A 226 -41.94 -58.59 -10.59
N GLU A 227 -41.25 -58.22 -11.67
CA GLU A 227 -41.15 -59.03 -12.89
C GLU A 227 -40.45 -60.37 -12.64
N ARG A 228 -39.39 -60.40 -11.83
CA ARG A 228 -38.76 -61.66 -11.39
C ARG A 228 -39.73 -62.55 -10.63
N LYS A 229 -40.51 -61.98 -9.70
CA LYS A 229 -41.56 -62.74 -8.98
C LYS A 229 -42.62 -63.26 -9.94
N HIS A 230 -43.04 -62.48 -10.93
CA HIS A 230 -43.99 -62.91 -11.95
C HIS A 230 -43.42 -64.05 -12.81
N THR A 231 -42.18 -63.89 -13.29
CA THR A 231 -41.46 -64.91 -14.07
C THR A 231 -41.30 -66.22 -13.28
N LEU A 232 -40.95 -66.14 -11.99
CA LEU A 232 -40.84 -67.32 -11.11
C LEU A 232 -42.19 -68.02 -10.92
N LYS A 233 -43.28 -67.26 -10.75
CA LYS A 233 -44.63 -67.84 -10.68
C LYS A 233 -45.02 -68.54 -11.98
N LEU A 234 -44.72 -67.93 -13.13
CA LEU A 234 -44.98 -68.52 -14.45
C LEU A 234 -44.17 -69.81 -14.64
N ARG A 235 -42.87 -69.78 -14.32
CA ARG A 235 -42.00 -70.97 -14.36
C ARG A 235 -42.55 -72.09 -13.49
N HIS A 236 -42.95 -71.79 -12.25
CA HIS A 236 -43.55 -72.77 -11.35
C HIS A 236 -44.86 -73.34 -11.93
N ALA A 237 -45.72 -72.51 -12.52
CA ALA A 237 -46.92 -72.98 -13.20
C ALA A 237 -46.61 -73.87 -14.42
N MET A 238 -45.51 -73.60 -15.14
CA MET A 238 -45.04 -74.45 -16.24
C MET A 238 -44.48 -75.79 -15.73
N GLU A 239 -43.75 -75.79 -14.62
CA GLU A 239 -43.19 -77.00 -14.00
C GLU A 239 -44.27 -77.90 -13.38
N GLN A 240 -45.36 -77.32 -12.88
CA GLN A 240 -46.52 -78.04 -12.35
C GLN A 240 -47.46 -78.59 -13.44
N ARG A 241 -47.17 -78.34 -14.72
CA ARG A 241 -47.94 -78.89 -15.83
C ARG A 241 -47.57 -80.37 -15.98
N PRO A 242 -48.55 -81.31 -15.98
CA PRO A 242 -48.26 -82.72 -16.22
C PRO A 242 -47.56 -82.87 -17.58
N SER A 243 -46.47 -83.64 -17.63
CA SER A 243 -45.67 -83.80 -18.84
C SER A 243 -46.56 -84.35 -19.96
N GLN A 244 -46.35 -83.88 -21.19
CA GLN A 244 -47.16 -84.28 -22.34
C GLN A 244 -47.10 -85.81 -22.56
N GLU A 245 -45.97 -86.42 -22.19
CA GLU A 245 -45.77 -87.87 -22.15
C GLU A 245 -46.59 -88.56 -21.06
N LEU A 246 -46.67 -88.00 -19.84
CA LEU A 246 -47.50 -88.57 -18.76
C LEU A 246 -48.99 -88.47 -19.09
N VAL A 247 -49.44 -87.35 -19.68
CA VAL A 247 -50.81 -87.21 -20.16
C VAL A 247 -51.10 -88.22 -21.27
N TRP A 248 -50.17 -88.40 -22.21
CA TRP A 248 -50.29 -89.39 -23.29
C TRP A 248 -50.32 -90.83 -22.76
N GLN A 249 -49.46 -91.17 -21.80
CA GLN A 249 -49.43 -92.48 -21.14
C GLN A 249 -50.72 -92.76 -20.39
N LEU A 250 -51.24 -91.80 -19.61
CA LEU A 250 -52.54 -91.94 -18.94
C LEU A 250 -53.69 -92.08 -19.95
N GLN A 251 -53.60 -91.42 -21.11
CA GLN A 251 -54.56 -91.60 -22.21
C GLN A 251 -54.52 -93.04 -22.76
N GLN A 252 -53.31 -93.58 -22.97
CA GLN A 252 -53.11 -94.94 -23.46
C GLN A 252 -53.52 -96.00 -22.43
N GLU A 253 -53.18 -95.80 -21.16
CA GLU A 253 -53.62 -96.64 -20.05
C GLU A 253 -55.14 -96.60 -19.89
N LYS A 254 -55.79 -95.44 -20.07
CA LYS A 254 -57.25 -95.36 -20.11
C LYS A 254 -57.83 -96.22 -21.23
N THR A 255 -57.24 -96.20 -22.44
CA THR A 255 -57.70 -97.06 -23.55
C THR A 255 -57.43 -98.55 -23.30
N LEU A 256 -56.30 -98.88 -22.68
CA LEU A 256 -55.95 -100.25 -22.31
C LEU A 256 -56.84 -100.79 -21.18
N LEU A 257 -57.12 -99.98 -20.16
CA LEU A 257 -58.04 -100.33 -19.08
C LEU A 257 -59.47 -100.43 -19.58
N GLN A 258 -59.88 -99.61 -20.55
CA GLN A 258 -61.16 -99.79 -21.25
C GLN A 258 -61.22 -101.12 -22.01
N ALA A 259 -60.14 -101.53 -22.68
CA ALA A 259 -60.03 -102.85 -23.31
C ALA A 259 -60.01 -103.99 -22.27
N ARG A 260 -59.34 -103.79 -21.13
CA ARG A 260 -59.26 -104.78 -20.05
C ARG A 260 -60.58 -104.95 -19.30
N VAL A 261 -61.37 -103.88 -19.15
CA VAL A 261 -62.74 -103.95 -18.62
C VAL A 261 -63.64 -104.72 -19.60
N GLN A 262 -63.47 -104.53 -20.91
CA GLN A 262 -64.17 -105.33 -21.93
C GLN A 262 -63.71 -106.81 -21.95
N GLU A 263 -62.43 -107.10 -21.67
CA GLU A 263 -61.90 -108.47 -21.55
C GLU A 263 -62.30 -109.16 -20.23
N LEU A 264 -62.36 -108.41 -19.12
CA LEU A 264 -62.78 -108.91 -17.81
C LEU A 264 -64.30 -109.11 -17.71
N GLU A 265 -65.09 -108.45 -18.57
CA GLU A 265 -66.49 -108.82 -18.84
C GLU A 265 -66.61 -110.18 -19.58
N ALA A 266 -65.52 -110.72 -20.15
CA ALA A 266 -65.54 -111.89 -21.03
C ALA A 266 -64.89 -113.18 -20.47
N THR A 267 -64.24 -113.18 -19.30
CA THR A 267 -63.58 -114.41 -18.79
C THR A 267 -63.66 -114.56 -17.27
N MET A 268 -64.72 -115.23 -16.80
CA MET A 268 -64.80 -115.89 -15.48
C MET A 268 -65.01 -117.40 -15.67
N GLN A 269 -63.96 -118.21 -15.41
CA GLN A 269 -63.99 -119.60 -14.87
C GLN A 269 -62.56 -120.18 -14.94
N ASP A 270 -61.90 -120.41 -13.80
CA ASP A 270 -61.80 -121.69 -13.03
C ASP A 270 -60.59 -122.54 -13.53
N GLY A 271 -59.76 -123.24 -12.76
CA GLY A 271 -59.60 -123.55 -11.34
C GLY A 271 -58.16 -124.13 -11.16
N LYS A 272 -57.47 -123.80 -10.08
CA LYS A 272 -57.15 -124.64 -8.89
C LYS A 272 -56.10 -125.77 -9.04
N PRO A 273 -55.39 -126.11 -7.94
CA PRO A 273 -54.01 -126.61 -7.90
C PRO A 273 -53.87 -127.98 -7.18
N ASP A 274 -52.65 -128.52 -7.05
CA ASP A 274 -52.28 -129.53 -6.03
C ASP A 274 -50.74 -129.54 -5.86
N LYS A 275 -50.12 -129.18 -4.72
CA LYS A 275 -50.04 -129.76 -3.36
C LYS A 275 -49.27 -131.09 -3.27
N SER A 276 -47.98 -131.01 -2.93
CA SER A 276 -47.12 -132.15 -2.59
C SER A 276 -46.53 -132.05 -1.18
N SER A 277 -46.84 -133.06 -0.35
CA SER A 277 -46.04 -133.68 0.74
C SER A 277 -45.45 -132.80 1.89
N PRO A 278 -45.88 -132.97 3.16
CA PRO A 278 -45.44 -132.16 4.32
C PRO A 278 -43.97 -132.32 4.73
N TYR A 279 -43.31 -133.44 4.41
CA TYR A 279 -41.91 -133.69 4.79
C TYR A 279 -40.91 -133.11 3.78
N ILE A 280 -41.30 -133.07 2.51
CA ILE A 280 -40.58 -132.37 1.44
C ILE A 280 -40.79 -130.86 1.60
N GLN A 281 -41.97 -130.42 2.04
CA GLN A 281 -42.24 -129.02 2.38
C GLN A 281 -41.29 -128.49 3.45
N VAL A 282 -41.05 -129.18 4.56
CA VAL A 282 -40.15 -128.68 5.62
C VAL A 282 -38.68 -128.58 5.17
N LEU A 283 -38.15 -129.58 4.46
CA LEU A 283 -36.77 -129.51 3.94
C LEU A 283 -36.60 -128.50 2.81
N GLU A 284 -37.60 -128.37 1.94
CA GLU A 284 -37.61 -127.31 0.93
C GLU A 284 -37.85 -125.93 1.55
N GLU A 285 -38.58 -125.82 2.65
CA GLU A 285 -38.77 -124.60 3.44
C GLU A 285 -37.47 -124.19 4.13
N ASP A 286 -36.76 -125.13 4.78
CA ASP A 286 -35.45 -124.86 5.41
C ASP A 286 -34.38 -124.48 4.37
N TRP A 287 -34.35 -125.15 3.21
CA TRP A 287 -33.44 -124.79 2.11
C TRP A 287 -33.82 -123.45 1.47
N ARG A 288 -35.12 -123.17 1.28
CA ARG A 288 -35.61 -121.87 0.82
C ARG A 288 -35.28 -120.77 1.82
N GLN A 289 -35.41 -121.04 3.12
CA GLN A 289 -35.08 -120.11 4.20
C GLN A 289 -33.58 -119.81 4.23
N ALA A 290 -32.71 -120.83 4.18
CA ALA A 290 -31.26 -120.62 4.13
C ALA A 290 -30.81 -119.87 2.85
N LEU A 291 -31.45 -120.15 1.71
CA LEU A 291 -31.18 -119.43 0.46
C LEU A 291 -31.65 -117.97 0.53
N GLN A 292 -32.82 -117.72 1.12
CA GLN A 292 -33.34 -116.37 1.37
C GLN A 292 -32.42 -115.61 2.32
N ASP A 293 -32.01 -116.21 3.44
CA ASP A 293 -31.07 -115.60 4.40
C ASP A 293 -29.73 -115.27 3.73
N HIS A 294 -29.19 -116.16 2.90
CA HIS A 294 -27.98 -115.88 2.12
C HIS A 294 -28.19 -114.81 1.05
N GLN A 295 -29.36 -114.76 0.41
CA GLN A 295 -29.71 -113.73 -0.57
C GLN A 295 -29.91 -112.36 0.10
N GLU A 296 -30.49 -112.31 1.29
CA GLU A 296 -30.63 -111.12 2.13
C GLU A 296 -29.27 -110.64 2.63
N GLN A 297 -28.40 -111.55 3.07
CA GLN A 297 -27.00 -111.24 3.40
C GLN A 297 -26.25 -110.68 2.18
N ALA A 298 -26.42 -111.26 1.00
CA ALA A 298 -25.82 -110.74 -0.23
C ALA A 298 -26.38 -109.35 -0.60
N ASN A 299 -27.70 -109.15 -0.48
CA ASN A 299 -28.36 -107.87 -0.75
C ASN A 299 -27.91 -106.78 0.24
N THR A 300 -27.79 -107.11 1.53
CA THR A 300 -27.27 -106.19 2.56
C THR A 300 -25.79 -105.87 2.34
N ILE A 301 -24.97 -106.84 1.94
CA ILE A 301 -23.57 -106.57 1.53
C ILE A 301 -23.53 -105.63 0.32
N LEU A 302 -24.41 -105.82 -0.68
CA LEU A 302 -24.47 -104.95 -1.85
C LEU A 302 -24.94 -103.53 -1.49
N SER A 303 -25.94 -103.37 -0.62
CA SER A 303 -26.41 -102.06 -0.15
C SER A 303 -25.32 -101.34 0.66
N LEU A 304 -24.67 -102.03 1.61
CA LEU A 304 -23.57 -101.46 2.40
C LEU A 304 -22.39 -101.04 1.52
N ARG A 305 -22.06 -101.81 0.48
CA ARG A 305 -21.03 -101.43 -0.50
C ARG A 305 -21.44 -100.23 -1.34
N LYS A 306 -22.72 -100.08 -1.67
CA LYS A 306 -23.24 -98.90 -2.39
C LYS A 306 -23.16 -97.66 -1.49
N ASP A 307 -23.56 -97.79 -0.23
CA ASP A 307 -23.55 -96.71 0.76
C ASP A 307 -22.11 -96.28 1.11
N LEU A 308 -21.17 -97.24 1.21
CA LEU A 308 -19.74 -96.95 1.38
C LEU A 308 -19.20 -96.11 0.22
N ARG A 309 -19.48 -96.49 -1.03
CA ARG A 309 -19.06 -95.74 -2.23
C ARG A 309 -19.70 -94.35 -2.28
N GLN A 310 -20.97 -94.22 -1.91
CA GLN A 310 -21.64 -92.92 -1.81
C GLN A 310 -21.00 -92.04 -0.72
N GLY A 311 -20.70 -92.62 0.45
CA GLY A 311 -20.00 -91.96 1.53
C GLY A 311 -18.59 -91.50 1.13
N GLU A 312 -17.84 -92.33 0.40
CA GLU A 312 -16.53 -91.99 -0.15
C GLU A 312 -16.61 -90.85 -1.17
N ALA A 313 -17.60 -90.88 -2.08
CA ALA A 313 -17.81 -89.80 -3.05
C ALA A 313 -18.18 -88.47 -2.37
N LEU A 314 -19.01 -88.49 -1.32
CA LEU A 314 -19.32 -87.30 -0.52
C LEU A 314 -18.08 -86.80 0.23
N ARG A 315 -17.27 -87.70 0.80
CA ARG A 315 -15.99 -87.32 1.43
C ARG A 315 -15.04 -86.65 0.44
N ALA A 316 -14.90 -87.21 -0.76
CA ALA A 316 -14.06 -86.62 -1.81
C ALA A 316 -14.52 -85.20 -2.17
N ARG A 317 -15.83 -85.00 -2.40
CA ARG A 317 -16.41 -83.66 -2.64
C ARG A 317 -16.16 -82.69 -1.50
N CYS A 318 -16.36 -83.13 -0.25
CA CYS A 318 -16.09 -82.28 0.91
C CYS A 318 -14.61 -81.89 1.03
N VAL A 319 -13.68 -82.78 0.64
CA VAL A 319 -12.24 -82.47 0.62
C VAL A 319 -11.93 -81.46 -0.48
N GLU A 320 -12.45 -81.66 -1.69
CA GLU A 320 -12.31 -80.69 -2.80
C GLU A 320 -12.84 -79.31 -2.42
N GLU A 321 -14.04 -79.23 -1.85
CA GLU A 321 -14.63 -77.97 -1.37
C GLU A 321 -13.77 -77.31 -0.29
N LYS A 322 -13.24 -78.10 0.67
CA LYS A 322 -12.34 -77.60 1.70
C LYS A 322 -11.06 -77.02 1.10
N GLU A 323 -10.42 -77.72 0.17
CA GLU A 323 -9.22 -77.25 -0.53
C GLU A 323 -9.50 -75.95 -1.31
N MET A 324 -10.64 -75.88 -2.00
CA MET A 324 -11.08 -74.67 -2.70
C MET A 324 -11.26 -73.50 -1.73
N PHE A 325 -11.90 -73.70 -0.57
CA PHE A 325 -12.06 -72.66 0.45
C PHE A 325 -10.72 -72.27 1.08
N GLU A 326 -9.80 -73.20 1.28
CA GLU A 326 -8.45 -72.91 1.78
C GLU A 326 -7.67 -72.04 0.80
N LEU A 327 -7.73 -72.36 -0.50
CA LEU A 327 -7.15 -71.53 -1.56
C LEU A 327 -7.76 -70.13 -1.60
N GLN A 328 -9.09 -70.01 -1.51
CA GLN A 328 -9.78 -68.72 -1.43
C GLN A 328 -9.35 -67.92 -0.19
N CYS A 329 -9.24 -68.56 0.97
CA CYS A 329 -8.76 -67.92 2.19
C CYS A 329 -7.31 -67.45 2.05
N LEU A 330 -6.44 -68.24 1.41
CA LEU A 330 -5.05 -67.85 1.15
C LEU A 330 -4.96 -66.66 0.20
N ALA A 331 -5.77 -66.64 -0.87
CA ALA A 331 -5.85 -65.51 -1.78
C ALA A 331 -6.29 -64.22 -1.05
N LEU A 332 -7.41 -64.28 -0.30
CA LEU A 332 -7.90 -63.15 0.48
C LEU A 332 -6.91 -62.65 1.54
N ARG A 333 -6.14 -63.55 2.17
CA ARG A 333 -5.07 -63.16 3.11
C ARG A 333 -3.94 -62.41 2.40
N LYS A 334 -3.53 -62.88 1.21
CA LYS A 334 -2.52 -62.19 0.40
C LYS A 334 -3.02 -60.82 -0.03
N ASP A 335 -4.27 -60.72 -0.50
CA ASP A 335 -4.87 -59.45 -0.89
C ASP A 335 -4.95 -58.49 0.31
N SER A 336 -5.41 -58.96 1.48
CA SER A 336 -5.45 -58.14 2.70
C SER A 336 -4.05 -57.64 3.08
N LYS A 337 -3.01 -58.46 2.94
CA LYS A 337 -1.63 -58.05 3.18
C LYS A 337 -1.19 -57.00 2.16
N MET A 338 -1.44 -57.21 0.88
CA MET A 338 -1.13 -56.23 -0.18
C MET A 338 -1.82 -54.88 0.06
N TYR A 339 -3.09 -54.88 0.50
CA TYR A 339 -3.79 -53.64 0.84
C TYR A 339 -3.20 -52.95 2.06
N LYS A 340 -2.78 -53.70 3.09
CA LYS A 340 -2.08 -53.14 4.25
C LYS A 340 -0.76 -52.50 3.85
N ASP A 341 0.09 -53.25 3.13
CA ASP A 341 1.38 -52.76 2.66
C ASP A 341 1.21 -51.51 1.78
N ARG A 342 0.16 -51.47 0.94
CA ARG A 342 -0.18 -50.29 0.13
C ARG A 342 -0.63 -49.11 0.98
N ILE A 343 -1.46 -49.32 1.99
CA ILE A 343 -1.90 -48.25 2.91
C ILE A 343 -0.70 -47.71 3.68
N GLU A 344 0.18 -48.58 4.19
CA GLU A 344 1.41 -48.19 4.88
C GLU A 344 2.33 -47.36 3.99
N ALA A 345 2.53 -47.75 2.74
CA ALA A 345 3.30 -46.96 1.78
C ALA A 345 2.67 -45.57 1.51
N ILE A 346 1.34 -45.50 1.38
CA ILE A 346 0.64 -44.21 1.21
C ILE A 346 0.81 -43.33 2.46
N LEU A 347 0.72 -43.91 3.66
CA LEU A 347 0.91 -43.16 4.91
C LEU A 347 2.34 -42.62 5.01
N GLN A 348 3.35 -43.41 4.66
CA GLN A 348 4.75 -42.96 4.61
C GLN A 348 4.92 -41.79 3.63
N GLN A 349 4.34 -41.88 2.43
CA GLN A 349 4.36 -40.78 1.46
C GLN A 349 3.66 -39.51 1.99
N MET A 350 2.54 -39.65 2.71
CA MET A 350 1.90 -38.49 3.32
C MET A 350 2.75 -37.87 4.43
N GLU A 351 3.48 -38.67 5.21
CA GLU A 351 4.41 -38.18 6.23
C GLU A 351 5.58 -37.42 5.60
N GLU A 352 6.17 -37.92 4.52
CA GLU A 352 7.21 -37.23 3.75
C GLU A 352 6.72 -35.87 3.24
N VAL A 353 5.55 -35.82 2.60
CA VAL A 353 4.95 -34.56 2.13
C VAL A 353 4.63 -33.62 3.29
N ALA A 354 4.19 -34.13 4.44
CA ALA A 354 3.96 -33.31 5.63
C ALA A 354 5.26 -32.69 6.15
N ILE A 355 6.36 -33.47 6.19
CA ILE A 355 7.68 -32.98 6.58
C ILE A 355 8.18 -31.92 5.60
N GLU A 356 8.08 -32.15 4.29
CA GLU A 356 8.47 -31.16 3.27
C GLU A 356 7.67 -29.86 3.39
N ARG A 357 6.35 -29.97 3.61
CA ARG A 357 5.49 -28.81 3.86
C ARG A 357 5.95 -28.05 5.10
N ASP A 358 6.23 -28.74 6.20
CA ASP A 358 6.63 -28.11 7.45
C ASP A 358 8.02 -27.46 7.32
N GLN A 359 8.94 -28.06 6.56
CA GLN A 359 10.22 -27.43 6.19
C GLN A 359 10.03 -26.19 5.32
N ALA A 360 9.13 -26.22 4.33
CA ALA A 360 8.80 -25.06 3.50
C ALA A 360 8.17 -23.93 4.33
N ILE A 361 7.31 -24.27 5.30
CA ILE A 361 6.74 -23.29 6.24
C ILE A 361 7.84 -22.70 7.13
N ALA A 362 8.69 -23.54 7.73
CA ALA A 362 9.76 -23.08 8.62
C ALA A 362 10.78 -22.18 7.89
N THR A 363 11.15 -22.50 6.65
CA THR A 363 12.04 -21.66 5.84
C THR A 363 11.38 -20.34 5.48
N ARG A 364 10.09 -20.34 5.09
CA ARG A 364 9.32 -19.12 4.83
C ARG A 364 9.22 -18.24 6.08
N GLU A 365 8.90 -18.82 7.23
CA GLU A 365 8.85 -18.12 8.52
C GLU A 365 10.21 -17.55 8.91
N GLY A 366 11.30 -18.29 8.69
CA GLY A 366 12.66 -17.83 8.88
C GLY A 366 12.98 -16.58 8.04
N LEU A 367 12.61 -16.59 6.75
CA LEU A 367 12.77 -15.44 5.86
C LEU A 367 11.90 -14.26 6.28
N HIS A 368 10.64 -14.48 6.66
CA HIS A 368 9.77 -13.41 7.17
C HIS A 368 10.31 -12.79 8.46
N ALA A 369 10.84 -13.61 9.38
CA ALA A 369 11.47 -13.12 10.61
C ALA A 369 12.76 -12.33 10.32
N GLN A 370 13.57 -12.73 9.34
CA GLN A 370 14.72 -11.96 8.88
C GLN A 370 14.29 -10.62 8.24
N HIS A 371 13.27 -10.64 7.38
CA HIS A 371 12.74 -9.43 6.76
C HIS A 371 12.18 -8.44 7.80
N SER A 372 11.41 -8.95 8.78
CA SER A 372 10.90 -8.15 9.89
C SER A 372 12.03 -7.50 10.71
N ARG A 373 13.09 -8.25 11.03
CA ARG A 373 14.28 -7.72 11.71
C ARG A 373 14.99 -6.63 10.87
N SER A 374 15.21 -6.89 9.59
CA SER A 374 15.82 -5.90 8.68
C SER A 374 14.99 -4.62 8.55
N LEU A 375 13.66 -4.73 8.51
CA LEU A 375 12.77 -3.56 8.53
C LEU A 375 12.89 -2.76 9.83
N GLN A 376 12.91 -3.45 10.98
CA GLN A 376 13.10 -2.80 12.29
C GLN A 376 14.45 -2.08 12.38
N GLU A 377 15.53 -2.71 11.92
CA GLU A 377 16.86 -2.11 11.84
C GLU A 377 16.88 -0.89 10.91
N LYS A 378 16.28 -1.00 9.73
CA LYS A 378 16.15 0.12 8.79
C LYS A 378 15.37 1.28 9.41
N ASP A 379 14.28 1.01 10.12
CA ASP A 379 13.49 2.05 10.77
C ASP A 379 14.22 2.67 11.97
N ALA A 380 15.03 1.89 12.69
CA ALA A 380 15.93 2.41 13.72
C ALA A 380 17.01 3.33 13.12
N LEU A 381 17.63 2.94 12.01
CA LEU A 381 18.60 3.76 11.29
C LEU A 381 17.96 5.04 10.75
N ARG A 382 16.74 4.96 10.19
CA ARG A 382 15.98 6.14 9.73
C ARG A 382 15.65 7.10 10.88
N LYS A 383 15.42 6.60 12.10
CA LYS A 383 15.26 7.46 13.29
C LYS A 383 16.58 8.15 13.64
N GLN A 384 17.68 7.40 13.68
CA GLN A 384 19.01 7.97 13.93
C GLN A 384 19.40 9.04 12.91
N VAL A 385 19.12 8.82 11.62
CA VAL A 385 19.37 9.83 10.58
C VAL A 385 18.55 11.09 10.80
N ARG A 386 17.28 10.97 11.19
CA ARG A 386 16.43 12.13 11.52
C ARG A 386 16.94 12.88 12.74
N GLU A 387 17.29 12.17 13.81
CA GLU A 387 17.86 12.76 15.02
C GLU A 387 19.19 13.48 14.74
N LEU A 388 20.05 12.91 13.89
CA LEU A 388 21.29 13.56 13.47
C LEU A 388 21.05 14.77 12.58
N ALA A 389 20.05 14.71 11.69
CA ALA A 389 19.66 15.85 10.87
C ALA A 389 19.10 17.01 11.72
N GLU A 390 18.27 16.69 12.72
CA GLU A 390 17.77 17.67 13.69
C GLU A 390 18.92 18.31 14.49
N LYS A 391 19.87 17.51 14.99
CA LYS A 391 21.08 18.03 15.66
C LYS A 391 21.94 18.90 14.75
N ALA A 392 22.08 18.52 13.47
CA ALA A 392 22.83 19.31 12.51
C ALA A 392 22.14 20.67 12.26
N ASP A 393 20.82 20.67 12.07
CA ASP A 393 20.03 21.90 11.91
C ASP A 393 20.11 22.78 13.18
N GLU A 394 20.04 22.19 14.38
CA GLU A 394 20.19 22.91 15.66
C GLU A 394 21.57 23.57 15.79
N LEU A 395 22.65 22.83 15.53
CA LEU A 395 24.01 23.38 15.56
C LEU A 395 24.18 24.48 14.52
N GLN A 396 23.58 24.33 13.34
CA GLN A 396 23.63 25.34 12.30
C GLN A 396 22.88 26.62 12.70
N LEU A 397 21.74 26.50 13.37
CA LEU A 397 21.02 27.64 13.96
C LEU A 397 21.85 28.33 15.05
N GLN A 398 22.51 27.56 15.92
CA GLN A 398 23.40 28.10 16.95
C GLN A 398 24.58 28.85 16.33
N LEU A 399 25.18 28.33 15.26
CA LEU A 399 26.24 29.03 14.53
C LEU A 399 25.76 30.37 14.00
N PHE A 400 24.62 30.43 13.31
CA PHE A 400 24.08 31.71 12.82
C PHE A 400 23.74 32.69 13.94
N GLN A 401 23.25 32.22 15.09
CA GLN A 401 23.03 33.07 16.26
C GLN A 401 24.35 33.65 16.80
N ARG A 402 25.40 32.83 16.90
CA ARG A 402 26.73 33.28 17.35
C ARG A 402 27.36 34.25 16.36
N GLU A 403 27.27 33.99 15.06
CA GLU A 403 27.71 34.92 14.01
C GLU A 403 26.96 36.26 14.11
N GLY A 404 25.64 36.24 14.32
CA GLY A 404 24.85 37.44 14.54
C GLY A 404 25.27 38.23 15.79
N GLN A 405 25.55 37.53 16.90
CA GLN A 405 26.07 38.16 18.13
C GLN A 405 27.46 38.77 17.93
N LEU A 406 28.36 38.07 17.24
CA LEU A 406 29.70 38.57 16.93
C LEU A 406 29.63 39.82 16.07
N LEU A 407 28.83 39.83 14.99
CA LEU A 407 28.63 41.02 14.16
C LEU A 407 28.06 42.19 14.96
N ALA A 408 27.12 41.93 15.88
CA ALA A 408 26.57 42.98 16.74
C ALA A 408 27.60 43.57 17.70
N LEU A 409 28.47 42.73 18.28
CA LEU A 409 29.57 43.17 19.15
C LEU A 409 30.65 43.92 18.37
N GLU A 410 31.04 43.42 17.20
CA GLU A 410 31.95 44.11 16.28
C GLU A 410 31.40 45.50 15.91
N GLY A 411 30.11 45.59 15.58
CA GLY A 411 29.45 46.86 15.30
C GLY A 411 29.39 47.81 16.50
N ARG A 412 29.37 47.30 17.75
CA ARG A 412 29.47 48.14 18.97
C ARG A 412 30.91 48.61 19.21
N LEU A 413 31.88 47.72 19.03
CA LEU A 413 33.29 48.05 19.19
C LEU A 413 33.75 49.12 18.19
N LYS A 414 33.35 49.00 16.92
CA LYS A 414 33.64 50.01 15.90
C LYS A 414 33.06 51.38 16.26
N ARG A 415 31.83 51.43 16.81
CA ARG A 415 31.22 52.66 17.30
C ARG A 415 32.01 53.27 18.46
N GLN A 416 32.37 52.45 19.45
CA GLN A 416 33.20 52.90 20.57
C GLN A 416 34.60 53.39 20.13
N GLN A 417 35.20 52.76 19.12
CA GLN A 417 36.47 53.21 18.55
C GLN A 417 36.33 54.57 17.85
N LEU A 418 35.22 54.79 17.14
CA LEU A 418 34.90 56.09 16.55
C LEU A 418 34.67 57.15 17.62
N ASP A 419 33.88 56.84 18.65
CA ASP A 419 33.59 57.75 19.77
C ASP A 419 34.87 58.09 20.56
N ALA A 420 35.78 57.13 20.75
CA ALA A 420 37.08 57.35 21.40
C ALA A 420 38.02 58.22 20.55
N LEU A 421 37.99 58.06 19.21
CA LEU A 421 38.76 58.91 18.30
C LEU A 421 38.25 60.36 18.35
N VAL A 422 36.92 60.55 18.40
CA VAL A 422 36.29 61.87 18.55
C VAL A 422 36.68 62.52 19.88
N LEU A 423 36.61 61.79 21.00
CA LEU A 423 37.01 62.30 22.32
C LEU A 423 38.50 62.60 22.45
N SER A 424 39.37 61.94 21.68
CA SER A 424 40.82 62.26 21.65
C SER A 424 41.16 63.52 20.85
N SER A 425 40.25 63.98 19.97
CA SER A 425 40.41 65.22 19.21
C SER A 425 39.97 66.47 19.99
N ASP A 426 39.28 66.31 21.12
CA ASP A 426 38.67 67.40 21.90
C ASP A 426 39.52 67.84 23.13
N LEU A 427 40.75 67.34 23.28
CA LEU A 427 41.65 67.74 24.37
C LEU A 427 42.58 68.93 24.06
N GLU A 428 42.45 69.56 22.89
CA GLU A 428 43.17 70.79 22.49
C GLU A 428 42.19 71.90 22.08
N ASP A 429 41.18 72.21 22.90
CA ASP A 429 40.70 73.61 22.98
C ASP A 429 39.92 73.87 24.27
N SER A 430 40.39 74.83 25.07
CA SER A 430 39.76 75.23 26.32
C SER A 430 39.00 76.55 26.15
N SER A 431 37.66 76.44 26.14
CA SER A 431 36.71 77.38 26.81
C SER A 431 36.31 78.71 26.10
N PRO A 432 35.22 79.41 26.51
CA PRO A 432 33.84 79.18 26.01
C PRO A 432 33.08 80.49 25.64
N ARG A 433 31.99 80.42 24.84
CA ARG A 433 30.84 81.37 24.93
C ARG A 433 29.62 81.02 24.04
N ASN A 434 28.55 80.64 24.73
CA ASN A 434 27.14 81.07 24.63
C ASN A 434 26.44 81.22 23.26
N SER A 435 25.37 80.41 23.07
CA SER A 435 23.95 80.78 22.79
C SER A 435 23.26 79.63 22.03
N GLN A 436 22.35 78.85 22.67
CA GLN A 436 20.87 78.93 22.49
C GLN A 436 20.45 78.65 21.02
N GLU A 437 19.76 77.57 20.62
CA GLU A 437 18.54 76.87 21.08
C GLU A 437 18.43 75.51 20.33
N LEU A 438 18.13 74.37 21.00
CA LEU A 438 16.84 73.62 20.98
C LEU A 438 16.35 73.20 19.56
N SER A 439 16.01 71.97 19.16
CA SER A 439 15.88 70.64 19.78
C SER A 439 15.76 69.60 18.64
N LEU A 440 16.43 68.44 18.70
CA LEU A 440 16.04 67.26 17.91
C LEU A 440 15.86 66.08 18.87
N SER A 441 14.60 65.78 19.17
CA SER A 441 14.18 64.58 19.89
C SER A 441 14.34 63.37 18.98
N LEU A 442 15.32 62.53 19.27
CA LEU A 442 15.46 61.18 18.73
C LEU A 442 15.31 60.22 19.91
N ASP A 443 14.06 59.84 20.18
CA ASP A 443 13.72 58.84 21.18
C ASP A 443 14.11 57.45 20.65
N LEU A 444 15.02 56.82 21.40
CA LEU A 444 15.45 55.45 21.24
C LEU A 444 15.11 54.71 22.53
N GLU A 445 13.89 54.19 22.66
CA GLU A 445 13.58 53.25 23.74
C GLU A 445 13.89 51.81 23.30
N ALA A 446 15.03 51.32 23.79
CA ALA A 446 15.30 49.91 23.94
C ALA A 446 14.65 49.40 25.23
N VAL A 447 13.60 48.58 25.12
CA VAL A 447 13.05 47.85 26.28
C VAL A 447 13.72 46.49 26.39
N GLN A 448 14.13 46.22 27.62
CA GLN A 448 14.94 45.11 28.11
C GLN A 448 14.26 43.75 28.01
N LEU A 449 15.08 42.73 27.72
CA LEU A 449 14.79 41.32 27.94
C LEU A 449 14.72 41.06 29.46
N SER A 450 13.59 40.51 29.93
CA SER A 450 13.52 39.84 31.23
C SER A 450 12.92 38.46 31.05
N ASP A 451 13.74 37.46 31.37
CA ASP A 451 13.45 36.04 31.41
C ASP A 451 12.80 35.67 32.75
N LYS A 452 11.56 35.17 32.73
CA LYS A 452 11.02 34.20 33.70
C LYS A 452 9.84 33.44 33.10
N GLY A 453 9.97 32.12 33.02
CA GLY A 453 8.88 31.20 32.66
C GLY A 453 7.86 30.99 33.78
N GLY A 454 6.64 30.60 33.38
CA GLY A 454 5.59 30.10 34.28
C GLY A 454 4.16 30.16 33.69
N LEU A 455 3.67 29.01 33.23
CA LEU A 455 2.33 28.68 32.72
C LEU A 455 1.12 29.32 33.45
N ALA A 456 0.12 29.81 32.69
CA ALA A 456 -1.25 29.25 32.64
C ALA A 456 -2.27 30.17 31.92
N ASN A 457 -2.84 29.64 30.82
CA ASN A 457 -4.25 29.63 30.40
C ASN A 457 -5.13 30.91 30.27
N ARG A 458 -5.85 30.90 29.14
CA ARG A 458 -7.19 31.45 28.80
C ARG A 458 -7.35 32.84 28.16
N ASP A 459 -7.87 32.73 26.92
CA ASP A 459 -8.93 33.52 26.25
C ASP A 459 -8.59 34.89 25.66
N SER A 460 -8.60 34.91 24.31
CA SER A 460 -8.75 36.11 23.46
C SER A 460 -10.11 36.77 23.67
N PRO A 461 -10.25 38.08 23.34
CA PRO A 461 -10.90 38.39 22.05
C PRO A 461 -10.43 39.66 21.33
N GLN A 462 -10.67 39.63 20.00
CA GLN A 462 -11.10 40.71 19.10
C GLN A 462 -10.10 41.72 18.47
N GLN A 463 -10.04 41.57 17.12
CA GLN A 463 -9.78 42.48 15.98
C GLN A 463 -10.40 43.91 16.09
N PRO A 464 -10.37 44.85 15.08
CA PRO A 464 -9.99 44.78 13.64
C PRO A 464 -9.19 46.01 13.11
N SER A 465 -8.63 46.05 11.88
CA SER A 465 -9.35 46.30 10.61
C SER A 465 -8.34 46.62 9.49
N VAL A 466 -8.61 46.20 8.24
CA VAL A 466 -8.61 47.04 7.02
C VAL A 466 -9.51 46.36 5.97
N ALA A 467 -10.41 47.15 5.41
CA ALA A 467 -11.42 46.82 4.41
C ALA A 467 -10.90 46.93 2.97
N LEU A 468 -11.59 46.29 2.02
CA LEU A 468 -11.94 46.89 0.73
C LEU A 468 -13.29 46.29 0.24
N GLN A 469 -14.19 47.22 -0.12
CA GLN A 469 -15.62 47.11 -0.45
C GLN A 469 -15.87 46.26 -1.71
N GLU A 470 -16.87 45.38 -1.79
CA GLU A 470 -18.35 45.55 -1.84
C GLU A 470 -18.90 46.30 -3.07
N GLU A 471 -19.64 45.56 -3.91
CA GLU A 471 -20.78 46.09 -4.65
C GLU A 471 -22.01 45.17 -4.45
N ARG A 472 -22.95 45.75 -3.69
CA ARG A 472 -24.37 45.49 -3.36
C ARG A 472 -25.17 44.36 -4.05
N LEU A 473 -25.62 43.40 -3.21
CA LEU A 473 -27.01 42.99 -2.82
C LEU A 473 -28.21 43.31 -3.77
N PRO A 474 -29.38 42.60 -3.75
CA PRO A 474 -29.93 41.86 -2.58
C PRO A 474 -30.79 40.57 -2.79
N LEU A 475 -30.90 39.82 -1.68
CA LEU A 475 -32.10 39.19 -1.05
C LEU A 475 -32.93 38.12 -1.79
N THR A 476 -33.04 36.93 -1.19
CA THR A 476 -34.21 36.52 -0.37
C THR A 476 -33.94 35.18 0.36
N ALA A 477 -34.62 35.04 1.50
CA ALA A 477 -34.37 34.05 2.54
C ALA A 477 -35.26 32.79 2.45
N ASN A 478 -34.86 31.79 3.27
CA ASN A 478 -35.58 30.62 3.78
C ASN A 478 -35.61 29.35 2.90
N VAL A 479 -35.09 28.23 3.43
CA VAL A 479 -35.85 27.17 4.16
C VAL A 479 -34.88 26.07 4.66
N ARG A 480 -35.14 25.51 5.85
CA ARG A 480 -34.44 24.40 6.52
C ARG A 480 -34.50 23.06 5.75
N PRO A 481 -33.61 22.07 6.01
CA PRO A 481 -33.60 20.80 5.31
C PRO A 481 -34.65 19.81 5.87
N SER A 482 -35.34 19.15 4.94
CA SER A 482 -36.36 18.13 5.17
C SER A 482 -35.76 16.75 5.50
N ARG A 483 -36.46 16.03 6.38
CA ARG A 483 -36.25 14.61 6.72
C ARG A 483 -37.04 13.71 5.75
N GLY A 484 -36.43 12.56 5.41
CA GLY A 484 -37.12 11.30 5.06
C GLY A 484 -37.35 11.05 3.56
N PRO A 485 -37.68 9.80 3.13
CA PRO A 485 -38.22 8.71 3.95
C PRO A 485 -37.58 7.31 3.79
N CYS A 486 -37.72 6.51 4.84
CA CYS A 486 -37.69 5.04 4.80
C CYS A 486 -38.95 4.49 4.09
N CYS A 487 -38.83 3.30 3.49
CA CYS A 487 -39.94 2.37 3.22
C CYS A 487 -39.38 0.92 3.11
N PRO A 488 -40.21 -0.13 3.28
CA PRO A 488 -40.04 -1.17 4.29
C PRO A 488 -39.55 -2.53 3.75
N GLY A 489 -39.13 -3.41 4.66
CA GLY A 489 -38.67 -4.78 4.37
C GLY A 489 -39.77 -5.76 3.91
N PRO A 490 -39.41 -7.05 3.79
CA PRO A 490 -39.92 -7.98 4.80
C PRO A 490 -38.86 -8.90 5.43
N GLN A 491 -39.18 -9.27 6.67
CA GLN A 491 -38.54 -10.20 7.59
C GLN A 491 -38.23 -11.59 7.03
N CYS A 492 -37.14 -12.19 7.51
CA CYS A 492 -37.17 -13.50 8.17
C CYS A 492 -35.92 -13.69 9.07
N ASP A 493 -36.16 -13.49 10.37
CA ASP A 493 -35.74 -14.23 11.56
C ASP A 493 -34.37 -14.95 11.72
N ARG A 494 -33.89 -14.80 12.97
CA ARG A 494 -32.92 -15.59 13.76
C ARG A 494 -31.43 -15.35 13.47
N ALA A 495 -30.55 -15.24 14.46
CA ALA A 495 -30.68 -15.27 15.92
C ALA A 495 -29.47 -14.55 16.53
N GLN A 496 -29.69 -14.01 17.73
CA GLN A 496 -28.69 -13.41 18.59
C GLN A 496 -27.60 -14.41 18.97
N GLU A 497 -26.34 -13.99 18.88
CA GLU A 497 -25.35 -14.27 19.92
C GLU A 497 -24.41 -13.07 19.99
N GLY A 498 -24.52 -12.34 21.09
CA GLY A 498 -23.62 -11.24 21.41
C GLY A 498 -22.33 -11.78 22.01
N THR A 499 -21.22 -11.09 21.77
CA THR A 499 -20.20 -10.94 22.81
C THR A 499 -19.41 -9.67 22.59
N GLN A 500 -19.30 -8.92 23.68
CA GLN A 500 -18.76 -7.59 23.81
C GLN A 500 -17.25 -7.55 23.59
N ALA A 501 -16.80 -6.45 23.02
CA ALA A 501 -15.42 -6.02 23.07
C ALA A 501 -14.97 -5.76 24.51
N ARG A 502 -13.78 -6.22 24.88
CA ARG A 502 -13.02 -5.70 26.03
C ARG A 502 -11.55 -5.54 25.65
N ALA A 503 -11.12 -4.29 25.69
CA ALA A 503 -9.73 -3.89 25.66
C ALA A 503 -9.09 -4.06 27.05
N ALA A 504 -7.93 -4.69 27.11
CA ALA A 504 -6.88 -4.59 28.14
C ALA A 504 -5.70 -5.42 27.59
N GLY A 505 -4.51 -4.87 27.35
CA GLY A 505 -3.59 -4.40 28.40
C GLY A 505 -2.58 -5.51 28.69
N SER A 506 -1.55 -5.65 27.85
CA SER A 506 -0.47 -6.64 28.02
C SER A 506 0.69 -6.04 28.82
N PRO A 507 1.20 -6.70 29.88
CA PRO A 507 2.55 -6.47 30.38
C PRO A 507 3.51 -7.58 29.89
N PRO A 508 4.84 -7.33 29.88
CA PRO A 508 5.81 -8.25 29.30
C PRO A 508 6.22 -9.33 30.32
N ARG A 509 6.36 -10.59 29.87
CA ARG A 509 7.01 -11.66 30.64
C ARG A 509 8.45 -11.86 30.20
N ARG A 510 9.35 -11.68 31.16
CA ARG A 510 10.75 -12.12 31.17
C ARG A 510 10.83 -13.64 30.94
N SER A 511 11.68 -14.07 30.02
CA SER A 511 12.16 -15.46 29.93
C SER A 511 13.62 -15.53 30.39
N GLY A 512 13.81 -15.94 31.65
CA GLY A 512 15.08 -16.47 32.14
C GLY A 512 15.17 -17.95 31.78
N GLY A 513 16.34 -18.37 31.29
CA GLY A 513 16.61 -19.76 30.94
C GLY A 513 16.77 -20.66 32.16
N ALA A 514 16.51 -21.95 31.95
CA ALA A 514 17.19 -23.03 32.67
C ALA A 514 17.06 -24.32 31.87
N SER A 515 18.17 -24.67 31.22
CA SER A 515 18.44 -26.00 30.70
C SER A 515 18.73 -26.93 31.87
N ARG A 516 17.99 -28.04 32.01
CA ARG A 516 18.49 -29.23 32.71
C ARG A 516 18.05 -30.50 32.00
N ARG A 517 19.09 -31.15 31.48
CA ARG A 517 19.20 -32.51 30.99
C ARG A 517 19.07 -33.48 32.17
N ALA A 518 18.27 -34.53 32.02
CA ALA A 518 18.47 -35.77 32.78
C ALA A 518 18.07 -36.95 31.89
N SER A 519 19.04 -37.84 31.74
CA SER A 519 19.06 -39.04 30.93
C SER A 519 18.77 -40.28 31.79
N ARG A 520 18.28 -41.33 31.11
CA ARG A 520 18.58 -42.77 31.27
C ARG A 520 17.42 -43.72 31.67
N THR A 521 17.33 -44.77 30.82
CA THR A 521 17.10 -46.22 31.10
C THR A 521 15.72 -46.63 31.63
N THR A 522 15.05 -47.71 31.24
CA THR A 522 15.41 -48.98 30.54
C THR A 522 14.13 -49.79 30.33
N ALA A 523 14.23 -50.80 29.45
CA ALA A 523 13.51 -52.08 29.46
C ALA A 523 12.08 -52.12 28.91
N GLY A 524 11.94 -52.92 27.85
CA GLY A 524 10.69 -53.40 27.33
C GLY A 524 10.12 -54.57 28.12
N SER A 525 8.87 -54.91 27.83
CA SER A 525 8.39 -56.24 27.45
C SER A 525 6.86 -56.22 27.39
N ALA A 526 6.32 -56.75 26.31
CA ALA A 526 4.93 -57.17 26.21
C ALA A 526 4.63 -58.28 27.25
N PRO A 527 3.36 -58.60 27.50
CA PRO A 527 2.83 -59.74 26.76
C PRO A 527 1.37 -59.63 26.32
N SER A 528 1.06 -60.56 25.42
CA SER A 528 -0.20 -60.89 24.79
C SER A 528 -1.20 -61.61 25.72
N GLY A 529 -2.47 -61.53 25.34
CA GLY A 529 -3.41 -62.65 25.43
C GLY A 529 -4.62 -62.48 26.35
N ARG A 530 -5.82 -62.33 25.74
CA ARG A 530 -6.86 -63.38 25.75
C ARG A 530 -8.13 -62.92 25.01
N CYS A 531 -8.57 -63.79 24.10
CA CYS A 531 -9.91 -63.83 23.53
C CYS A 531 -10.95 -64.24 24.58
N SER A 532 -12.13 -63.61 24.53
CA SER A 532 -13.36 -64.12 25.16
C SER A 532 -14.50 -64.02 24.16
N MET A 533 -15.05 -65.18 23.82
CA MET A 533 -16.27 -65.37 23.04
C MET A 533 -17.50 -64.81 23.79
N ALA A 534 -18.39 -64.11 23.08
CA ALA A 534 -19.77 -63.91 23.52
C ALA A 534 -20.73 -64.12 22.34
N ARG A 535 -21.53 -65.18 22.47
CA ARG A 535 -22.65 -65.53 21.58
C ARG A 535 -23.85 -64.67 21.94
N GLY A 536 -24.46 -64.00 20.97
CA GLY A 536 -25.76 -63.34 21.10
C GLY A 536 -26.66 -63.70 19.92
N ARG A 537 -27.69 -64.52 20.19
CA ARG A 537 -28.63 -65.09 19.22
C ARG A 537 -29.62 -64.05 18.71
N GLY A 538 -29.81 -64.00 17.40
CA GLY A 538 -30.95 -63.32 16.77
C GLY A 538 -32.25 -64.10 16.96
N ARG A 539 -33.38 -63.38 17.02
CA ARG A 539 -34.74 -63.94 16.93
C ARG A 539 -35.48 -63.19 15.84
N TRP A 540 -35.81 -63.93 14.77
CA TRP A 540 -36.73 -63.55 13.71
C TRP A 540 -38.04 -64.35 13.88
N THR A 541 -39.17 -63.67 13.83
CA THR A 541 -40.54 -64.18 13.63
C THR A 541 -41.28 -63.03 12.95
N GLY A 542 -42.01 -63.11 11.83
CA GLY A 542 -42.65 -64.21 11.12
C GLY A 542 -44.14 -63.91 10.93
N ARG A 543 -44.54 -63.49 9.70
CA ARG A 543 -45.88 -63.57 9.03
C ARG A 543 -46.99 -62.51 9.26
N THR A 544 -47.15 -61.62 8.26
CA THR A 544 -48.27 -61.40 7.26
C THR A 544 -49.74 -61.83 7.54
N PRO A 545 -50.76 -61.43 6.73
CA PRO A 545 -51.14 -60.12 6.13
C PRO A 545 -52.68 -59.82 6.19
N ARG A 546 -53.17 -58.67 5.70
CA ARG A 546 -54.60 -58.47 5.34
C ARG A 546 -54.81 -57.68 4.04
N ALA A 547 -55.79 -58.15 3.28
CA ALA A 547 -56.34 -57.74 1.96
C ALA A 547 -56.72 -56.25 1.86
N ALA A 548 -56.43 -55.53 0.77
CA ALA A 548 -57.02 -55.51 -0.58
C ALA A 548 -58.41 -54.84 -0.67
N THR A 549 -58.51 -53.70 -1.36
CA THR A 549 -59.47 -53.43 -2.45
C THR A 549 -59.28 -52.02 -3.05
N THR A 550 -59.04 -51.97 -4.35
CA THR A 550 -59.25 -50.83 -5.26
C THR A 550 -60.42 -51.16 -6.18
N PRO A 551 -61.15 -50.17 -6.72
CA PRO A 551 -61.90 -50.34 -7.96
C PRO A 551 -61.27 -49.56 -9.13
N THR A 552 -61.48 -50.13 -10.31
CA THR A 552 -60.96 -49.85 -11.66
C THR A 552 -61.68 -48.67 -12.39
N PRO A 553 -61.18 -48.25 -13.58
CA PRO A 553 -61.43 -46.94 -14.19
C PRO A 553 -62.50 -46.92 -15.29
N ARG A 554 -62.87 -45.71 -15.76
CA ARG A 554 -63.56 -45.44 -17.03
C ARG A 554 -62.76 -44.45 -17.89
N ALA A 555 -62.63 -44.78 -19.17
CA ALA A 555 -62.03 -44.01 -20.27
C ALA A 555 -63.13 -43.19 -21.03
N PRO A 556 -62.92 -42.66 -22.26
CA PRO A 556 -61.91 -41.72 -22.77
C PRO A 556 -62.56 -40.51 -23.51
N SER A 557 -61.78 -39.48 -23.89
CA SER A 557 -62.08 -38.66 -25.07
C SER A 557 -60.80 -38.02 -25.65
N GLN A 558 -60.63 -38.18 -26.95
CA GLN A 558 -59.59 -37.61 -27.82
C GLN A 558 -60.07 -36.25 -28.43
N PRO A 559 -59.50 -35.71 -29.52
CA PRO A 559 -58.26 -34.94 -29.59
C PRO A 559 -58.45 -33.57 -30.29
N SER A 560 -57.45 -32.69 -30.25
CA SER A 560 -57.32 -31.63 -31.26
C SER A 560 -55.86 -31.20 -31.45
N ALA A 561 -55.37 -31.42 -32.66
CA ALA A 561 -54.13 -30.94 -33.25
C ALA A 561 -54.45 -29.67 -34.12
N PRO A 562 -53.57 -29.20 -35.03
CA PRO A 562 -52.21 -28.68 -34.87
C PRO A 562 -52.01 -27.30 -35.55
N GLY A 563 -50.84 -26.69 -35.37
CA GLY A 563 -50.31 -25.64 -36.27
C GLY A 563 -49.13 -24.92 -35.59
N GLY A 564 -47.96 -24.68 -36.19
CA GLY A 564 -47.45 -24.93 -37.52
C GLY A 564 -46.44 -23.83 -37.89
N ARG A 565 -45.14 -24.18 -38.01
CA ARG A 565 -44.06 -23.50 -38.80
C ARG A 565 -43.64 -22.09 -38.33
N ARG A 566 -42.42 -21.56 -38.48
CA ARG A 566 -41.20 -21.79 -39.29
C ARG A 566 -40.08 -20.92 -38.64
N ALA A 567 -38.86 -21.41 -38.42
CA ALA A 567 -37.63 -21.28 -39.25
C ALA A 567 -36.66 -20.12 -38.91
N GLY A 568 -35.36 -20.45 -38.97
CA GLY A 568 -34.18 -19.57 -38.97
C GLY A 568 -33.42 -19.62 -37.63
N GLY A 569 -32.12 -19.89 -37.52
CA GLY A 569 -31.01 -20.06 -38.46
C GLY A 569 -29.69 -19.76 -37.71
N ALA A 570 -28.59 -20.36 -38.16
CA ALA A 570 -27.17 -20.02 -37.90
C ALA A 570 -26.45 -20.52 -36.61
N GLN A 571 -25.70 -21.62 -36.83
CA GLN A 571 -24.27 -21.92 -36.54
C GLN A 571 -23.55 -21.56 -35.21
N PRO A 572 -22.68 -22.47 -34.69
CA PRO A 572 -21.74 -22.22 -33.60
C PRO A 572 -20.27 -22.06 -34.08
N PRO A 573 -19.36 -21.45 -33.29
CA PRO A 573 -17.92 -21.72 -33.37
C PRO A 573 -17.58 -22.86 -32.40
N GLY A 574 -16.77 -23.88 -32.71
CA GLY A 574 -15.41 -23.81 -33.25
C GLY A 574 -14.44 -24.26 -32.13
N ARG A 575 -14.31 -25.59 -31.93
CA ARG A 575 -13.33 -26.21 -31.02
C ARG A 575 -12.02 -26.46 -31.77
N ALA A 576 -10.91 -25.92 -31.26
CA ALA A 576 -9.55 -26.39 -31.45
C ALA A 576 -9.01 -26.70 -30.04
N GLY A 577 -8.22 -27.73 -29.74
CA GLY A 577 -7.69 -28.87 -30.46
C GLY A 577 -6.99 -29.74 -29.40
N GLU A 578 -7.08 -31.06 -29.50
CA GLU A 578 -6.38 -32.01 -28.64
C GLU A 578 -5.09 -32.50 -29.31
N HIS A 579 -4.01 -32.45 -28.51
CA HIS A 579 -2.90 -33.38 -28.36
C HIS A 579 -2.52 -34.38 -29.48
N VAL A 580 -1.21 -34.38 -29.80
CA VAL A 580 -0.39 -35.58 -30.00
C VAL A 580 1.01 -35.33 -29.39
N PRO A 581 1.54 -36.19 -28.51
CA PRO A 581 2.98 -36.29 -28.27
C PRO A 581 3.55 -37.60 -28.84
N GLY A 582 4.61 -37.48 -29.63
CA GLY A 582 5.40 -38.59 -30.16
C GLY A 582 6.67 -38.82 -29.33
N LEU A 583 6.96 -40.09 -29.09
CA LEU A 583 8.06 -40.69 -28.34
C LEU A 583 9.45 -40.55 -29.00
N SER A 584 10.51 -40.47 -28.18
CA SER A 584 11.77 -41.26 -28.20
C SER A 584 12.84 -40.57 -27.32
N GLN A 585 13.29 -41.17 -26.20
CA GLN A 585 14.48 -42.04 -26.06
C GLN A 585 15.77 -41.42 -26.64
N ALA A 586 16.95 -41.36 -26.01
CA ALA A 586 17.48 -41.90 -24.75
C ALA A 586 18.88 -41.29 -24.45
N CYS A 587 19.36 -41.52 -23.22
CA CYS A 587 20.77 -41.67 -22.78
C CYS A 587 21.76 -40.48 -22.74
N SER A 588 21.99 -40.03 -21.50
CA SER A 588 23.27 -40.09 -20.73
C SER A 588 24.58 -39.70 -21.41
N ILE A 589 25.30 -38.72 -20.84
CA ILE A 589 26.76 -38.76 -20.57
C ILE A 589 27.12 -37.71 -19.50
N TYR A 590 27.95 -38.16 -18.55
CA TYR A 590 28.66 -37.42 -17.51
C TYR A 590 29.46 -36.21 -18.00
N ALA A 591 29.49 -35.12 -17.21
CA ALA A 591 30.68 -34.25 -17.10
C ALA A 591 30.71 -33.51 -15.75
N CYS A 592 31.57 -33.99 -14.84
CA CYS A 592 32.15 -33.18 -13.77
C CYS A 592 33.08 -32.13 -14.37
N SER A 593 33.04 -30.87 -13.90
CA SER A 593 34.20 -30.19 -13.27
C SER A 593 34.00 -28.68 -13.05
N SER A 594 34.50 -28.24 -11.87
CA SER A 594 35.14 -26.94 -11.59
C SER A 594 34.33 -25.64 -11.52
N VAL A 595 34.06 -25.17 -10.29
CA VAL A 595 34.31 -23.76 -9.86
C VAL A 595 34.63 -23.78 -8.35
N ARG A 596 35.91 -23.88 -7.96
CA ARG A 596 36.77 -22.79 -7.42
C ARG A 596 36.17 -21.96 -6.28
N ASN A 597 36.63 -22.28 -5.07
CA ASN A 597 36.72 -21.40 -3.91
C ASN A 597 37.73 -20.26 -4.18
N ALA A 598 37.38 -19.05 -3.80
CA ALA A 598 38.31 -17.97 -3.48
C ALA A 598 37.74 -17.14 -2.31
N VAL A 599 38.48 -17.15 -1.21
CA VAL A 599 38.42 -16.29 -0.01
C VAL A 599 39.89 -15.85 0.13
N PRO A 600 40.22 -14.57 0.42
CA PRO A 600 39.74 -13.76 1.55
C PRO A 600 38.59 -12.80 1.24
#